data_AF-A0A418WLZ2-F1
#
_entry.id   AF-A0A418WLZ2-F1
#
_cell.length_a   1.000
_cell.length_b   1.000
_cell.length_c   1.000
_cell.angle_alpha   90.00
_cell.angle_beta   90.00
_cell.angle_gamma   90.00
#
_symmetry.space_group_name_H-M   'P 1'
#
loop_
_entity.id
_entity.type
_entity.pdbx_description
1 polymer ?
#
loop_
_entity_poly.entity_id
_entity_poly.type
_entity_poly.pdbx_seq_one_letter_code
_entity_poly.pdbx_strand_id
1 'polypeptide(L)' 'MSDHYRDGVAQAVPCTQSQIYADHARKALAEAEASALPNVRNRLVTAAKRWIALAQQARRMELRHESASVADDAARDQPA' A
#
# COMPACT_ATOMS: atom_id res chain seq x y z
N MET A 1 -4.80 -29.84 -32.01
CA MET A 1 -5.85 -28.91 -31.56
C MET A 1 -5.38 -28.35 -30.24
N SER A 2 -5.22 -27.04 -30.22
CA SER A 2 -4.57 -26.26 -29.18
C SER A 2 -5.51 -26.10 -28.00
N ASP A 3 -5.01 -26.33 -26.78
CA ASP A 3 -5.56 -25.71 -25.57
C ASP A 3 -4.39 -25.27 -24.69
N HIS A 4 -3.88 -24.08 -25.01
CA HIS A 4 -3.10 -23.32 -24.06
C HIS A 4 -4.05 -22.83 -22.97
N TYR A 5 -4.14 -23.59 -21.88
CA TYR A 5 -4.63 -23.09 -20.59
C TYR A 5 -3.63 -22.05 -20.10
N ARG A 6 -3.66 -20.86 -20.71
CA ARG A 6 -2.96 -19.69 -20.22
C ARG A 6 -3.76 -19.25 -19.02
N ASP A 7 -3.37 -19.80 -17.88
CA ASP A 7 -3.81 -19.40 -16.55
C ASP A 7 -3.58 -17.90 -16.41
N GLY A 8 -4.62 -17.15 -16.79
CA GLY A 8 -4.71 -15.72 -16.66
C GLY A 8 -5.05 -15.38 -15.22
N VAL A 9 -4.23 -15.84 -14.27
CA VAL A 9 -4.07 -15.15 -13.00
C VAL A 9 -3.39 -13.84 -13.37
N ALA A 10 -4.19 -12.87 -13.83
CA ALA A 10 -3.86 -11.48 -13.65
C ALA A 10 -3.39 -11.41 -12.20
N GLN A 11 -2.08 -11.18 -12.01
CA GLN A 11 -1.47 -10.99 -10.70
C GLN A 11 -2.36 -9.96 -10.00
N ALA A 12 -3.25 -10.43 -9.13
CA ALA A 12 -3.92 -9.59 -8.18
C ALA A 12 -2.79 -9.18 -7.25
N VAL A 13 -2.08 -8.12 -7.65
CA VAL A 13 -1.06 -7.49 -6.82
C VAL A 13 -1.76 -7.29 -5.49
N PRO A 14 -1.26 -7.87 -4.38
CA PRO A 14 -1.89 -7.67 -3.10
C PRO A 14 -1.87 -6.16 -2.86
N CYS A 15 -3.02 -5.49 -2.96
CA CYS A 15 -3.12 -4.08 -2.62
C CYS A 15 -2.86 -4.00 -1.12
N THR A 16 -1.64 -3.62 -0.76
CA THR A 16 -1.22 -3.57 0.64
C THR A 16 -1.98 -2.46 1.38
N GLN A 17 -2.08 -2.60 2.70
CA GLN A 17 -2.49 -1.56 3.66
C GLN A 17 -2.00 -0.17 3.21
N SER A 18 -0.68 -0.14 3.01
CA SER A 18 0.06 1.06 2.67
C SER A 18 -0.31 1.67 1.32
N GLN A 19 -0.59 0.85 0.31
CA GLN A 19 -0.96 1.34 -1.03
C GLN A 19 -2.34 2.00 -1.03
N ILE A 20 -3.31 1.40 -0.35
CA ILE A 20 -4.67 1.96 -0.24
C ILE A 20 -4.61 3.35 0.40
N TYR A 21 -3.89 3.50 1.52
CA TYR A 21 -3.72 4.80 2.18
C TYR A 21 -2.96 5.80 1.30
N ALA A 22 -1.95 5.36 0.54
CA ALA A 22 -1.26 6.22 -0.41
C ALA A 22 -2.20 6.73 -1.52
N ASP A 23 -3.11 5.89 -2.01
CA ASP A 23 -4.13 6.30 -3.00
C ASP A 23 -5.09 7.34 -2.45
N HIS A 24 -5.56 7.17 -1.21
CA HIS A 24 -6.40 8.17 -0.56
C HIS A 24 -5.66 9.50 -0.38
N ALA A 25 -4.37 9.48 -0.04
CA ALA A 25 -3.56 10.68 0.03
C ALA A 25 -3.46 11.39 -1.33
N ARG A 26 -3.20 10.64 -2.41
CA ARG A 26 -3.11 11.18 -3.77
C ARG A 26 -4.42 11.82 -4.22
N LYS A 27 -5.55 11.14 -3.99
CA LYS A 27 -6.89 11.68 -4.31
C LYS A 27 -7.16 12.97 -3.54
N ALA A 28 -6.89 12.99 -2.23
CA ALA A 28 -7.08 14.19 -1.42
C ALA A 28 -6.21 15.37 -1.86
N LEU A 29 -4.97 15.12 -2.32
CA LEU A 29 -4.10 16.18 -2.88
C LEU A 29 -4.63 16.69 -4.22
N ALA A 30 -5.02 15.80 -5.13
CA ALA A 30 -5.59 16.18 -6.41
C ALA A 30 -6.88 17.02 -6.24
N GLU A 31 -7.75 16.63 -5.31
CA GLU A 31 -8.93 17.42 -4.95
C GLU A 31 -8.57 18.78 -4.33
N ALA A 32 -7.51 18.84 -3.52
CA ALA A 32 -7.04 20.08 -2.92
C ALA A 32 -6.50 21.06 -3.99
N GLU A 33 -5.76 20.54 -4.97
CA GLU A 33 -5.23 21.31 -6.10
C GLU A 33 -6.33 21.85 -7.00
N ALA A 34 -7.38 21.07 -7.23
CA ALA A 34 -8.56 21.49 -7.99
C ALA A 34 -9.47 22.47 -7.25
N SER A 35 -9.31 22.62 -5.93
CA SER A 35 -10.20 23.45 -5.12
C SER A 35 -9.82 24.93 -5.14
N ALA A 36 -10.76 25.79 -5.56
CA ALA A 36 -10.62 27.24 -5.48
C ALA A 36 -10.88 27.82 -4.07
N LEU A 37 -11.36 26.99 -3.13
CA LEU A 37 -11.73 27.42 -1.78
C LEU A 37 -10.60 27.16 -0.78
N PRO A 38 -9.97 28.18 -0.17
CA PRO A 38 -8.80 27.99 0.69
C PRO A 38 -9.04 27.10 1.91
N ASN A 39 -10.22 27.18 2.51
CA ASN A 39 -10.63 26.34 3.63
C ASN A 39 -10.78 24.87 3.23
N VAL A 40 -11.35 24.59 2.06
CA VAL A 40 -11.51 23.23 1.53
C VAL A 40 -10.14 22.63 1.19
N ARG A 41 -9.31 23.39 0.46
CA ARG A 41 -7.91 23.00 0.18
C ARG A 41 -7.14 22.66 1.45
N ASN A 42 -7.21 23.49 2.49
CA ASN A 42 -6.50 23.22 3.75
C ASN A 42 -6.98 21.95 4.46
N ARG A 43 -8.29 21.69 4.44
CA ARG A 43 -8.86 20.46 5.00
C ARG A 43 -8.40 19.22 4.24
N LEU A 44 -8.40 19.29 2.90
CA LEU A 44 -7.96 18.19 2.03
C LEU A 44 -6.46 17.92 2.16
N VAL A 45 -5.62 18.96 2.22
CA VAL A 45 -4.18 18.81 2.52
C VAL A 45 -3.95 18.17 3.88
N THR A 46 -4.75 18.54 4.89
CA THR A 46 -4.68 17.92 6.22
C THR A 46 -5.08 16.45 6.17
N ALA A 47 -6.14 16.11 5.42
CA ALA A 47 -6.55 14.72 5.21
C ALA A 47 -5.44 13.93 4.48
N ALA A 48 -4.85 14.48 3.43
CA ALA A 48 -3.74 13.86 2.71
C ALA A 48 -2.56 13.55 3.63
N LYS A 49 -2.16 14.50 4.50
CA LYS A 49 -1.09 14.28 5.50
C LYS A 49 -1.39 13.10 6.44
N ARG A 50 -2.64 12.97 6.89
CA ARG A 50 -3.07 11.84 7.73
C ARG A 50 -2.96 10.52 6.98
N TRP A 51 -3.43 10.48 5.73
CA TRP A 51 -3.32 9.29 4.88
C TRP A 51 -1.87 8.90 4.60
N ILE A 52 -0.97 9.86 4.37
CA ILE A 52 0.46 9.60 4.21
C ILE A 52 1.05 8.96 5.48
N ALA A 53 0.72 9.49 6.66
CA ALA A 53 1.19 8.93 7.92
C ALA A 53 0.71 7.48 8.14
N LEU A 54 -0.56 7.21 7.81
CA LEU A 54 -1.11 5.85 7.86
C LEU A 54 -0.44 4.92 6.84
N ALA A 55 -0.19 5.38 5.62
CA ALA A 55 0.53 4.62 4.61
C ALA A 55 1.94 4.21 5.08
N GLN A 56 2.67 5.15 5.70
CA GLN A 56 3.99 4.89 6.27
C GLN A 56 3.93 3.93 7.45
N GLN A 57 2.92 4.04 8.31
CA GLN A 57 2.72 3.12 9.42
C GLN A 57 2.41 1.71 8.93
N ALA A 58 1.48 1.55 8.00
CA ALA A 58 1.12 0.28 7.39
C ALA A 58 2.35 -0.36 6.72
N ARG A 59 3.11 0.42 5.94
CA ARG A 59 4.33 -0.07 5.28
C ARG A 59 5.38 -0.57 6.28
N ARG A 60 5.56 0.12 7.40
CA ARG A 60 6.46 -0.33 8.46
C ARG A 60 6.00 -1.65 9.10
N MET A 61 4.69 -1.84 9.28
CA MET A 61 4.15 -3.09 9.81
C MET A 61 4.30 -4.24 8.81
N GLU A 62 3.98 -4.00 7.53
CA GLU A 62 4.14 -4.96 6.44
C GLU A 62 5.59 -5.48 6.36
N LEU A 63 6.58 -4.58 6.37
CA LEU A 63 7.99 -4.96 6.34
C LEU A 63 8.44 -5.75 7.58
N ARG A 64 7.86 -5.47 8.76
CA ARG A 64 8.17 -6.23 9.99
C ARG A 64 7.64 -7.66 9.90
N HIS A 65 6.44 -7.84 9.37
CA HIS A 65 5.87 -9.17 9.20
C HIS A 65 6.67 -10.00 8.19
N GLU A 66 7.09 -9.39 7.08
CA GLU A 66 7.93 -10.04 6.07
C GLU A 66 9.32 -10.40 6.63
N SER A 67 9.91 -9.52 7.45
CA SER A 67 11.21 -9.81 8.08
C SER A 67 11.12 -10.94 9.11
N ALA A 68 10.00 -11.03 9.84
CA ALA A 68 9.77 -12.12 10.79
C ALA A 68 9.57 -13.47 10.09
N SER A 69 8.81 -13.52 8.99
CA SER A 69 8.63 -14.75 8.23
C SER A 69 9.94 -15.27 7.64
N VAL A 70 10.78 -14.38 7.08
CA VAL A 70 12.09 -14.77 6.54
C VAL A 70 13.03 -15.28 7.64
N ALA A 71 12.99 -14.69 8.84
CA ALA A 71 13.80 -15.16 9.96
C ALA A 71 13.37 -16.54 10.46
N ASP A 72 12.06 -16.81 10.54
CA ASP A 72 11.52 -18.12 10.92
C ASP A 72 11.85 -19.21 9.89
N ASP A 73 11.76 -18.91 8.59
CA ASP A 73 12.12 -19.84 7.52
C ASP A 73 13.63 -20.16 7.53
N ALA A 74 14.48 -19.14 7.72
CA ALA A 74 15.93 -19.32 7.82
C ALA A 74 16.37 -20.13 9.05
N ALA A 75 15.61 -20.08 10.16
CA ALA A 75 15.86 -20.90 11.33
C ALA A 75 15.41 -22.36 11.14
N ARG A 76 14.42 -22.61 10.28
CA ARG A 76 13.89 -23.95 9.98
C ARG A 76 14.77 -24.73 9.01
N ASP A 77 15.53 -24.04 8.16
CA ASP A 77 16.43 -24.63 7.14
C ASP A 77 17.89 -24.83 7.60
N GLN A 78 18.22 -24.55 8.86
CA GLN A 78 19.55 -24.90 9.39
C GLN A 78 19.56 -26.37 9.85
N PRO A 79 20.34 -27.26 9.20
CA PRO A 79 20.54 -28.61 9.73
C PRO A 79 21.36 -28.51 11.03
N ALA A 80 20.90 -29.28 12.03
CA ALA A 80 21.50 -29.40 13.36
C ALA A 80 22.96 -29.90 13.32
#